data_AF-A0AAX1MMB6-F1
#
_entry.id   AF-A0AAX1MMB6-F1
#
_cell.length_a   1.000
_cell.length_b   1.000
_cell.length_c   1.000
_cell.angle_alpha   90.00
_cell.angle_beta   90.00
_cell.angle_gamma   90.00
#
_symmetry.space_group_name_H-M   'P 1'
#
loop_
_entity.id
_entity.type
_entity.pdbx_description
1 polymer ?
#
loop_
_entity_poly.entity_id
_entity_poly.type
_entity_poly.pdbx_seq_one_letter_code
_entity_poly.pdbx_strand_id
1 'polypeptide(L)'
;MSQTGVNIDDGTTQTQLQAGKLVVNNTANTITLDASKGTLEGLTNKDTNSADFATQGRAATEEQLKQIQTGLIDSGFGLTAADGNAVQKKLGETVEVVGADSNITTKVDQGKIAIELSKDLAVNSVNAGGTLINSDGLSFVDGSGNVVANSPSISKTGINAGNNKIINVAKGDVNSTSTDAINGSQLFAVGDGVKNIIGGTTTYDPNTGKFTNNNIGNTGESTIHDAIKSINDTAQNANKGWNLTTNGQNSSQVKPTDTVDFANKDGNIKVSNTGNNVTVDLAKDIKVDSLQAGNTTVNNNGLTIKDGPSVTQDGIDAGSKKITNVAEGSIAQNSKDAVNGSQLHNMLGDGAFVGGDGSTIVNIGGTGETNINDAIKSINQKAGQHTTVKAGQNMKVVASTNSTGGTEYTVATTDDVTFKNVTAQNIKADNVTVGDVQITKAGINAGNKVISNVSDGAVNSLSKEAVNGSQLNTSNQYITSSLGGGAKYENGKFTAPTYNVNNGTYNNVGDALGALNQANIDLGNKIEQVFYNTNNRIDSLEEKMSAGIAANAALEQAPYVPGKVSLAVGAGYYNSQNAVGVTLRKTADNGRWSLTSGAAIGSQGGALVRVGVSTVLD
;
A
#
# COMPACT_ATOMS: atom_id res chain seq x y z
N MET A 1 32.69 140.06 39.80
CA MET A 1 33.31 138.75 39.49
C MET A 1 33.81 138.83 38.06
N SER A 2 35.13 138.71 37.83
CA SER A 2 35.75 138.87 36.52
C SER A 2 35.57 137.61 35.66
N GLN A 3 35.64 137.77 34.34
CA GLN A 3 35.57 136.69 33.33
C GLN A 3 36.74 135.68 33.39
N THR A 4 37.64 135.75 34.37
CA THR A 4 38.93 135.05 34.37
C THR A 4 39.12 133.96 35.45
N GLY A 5 38.11 133.68 36.28
CA GLY A 5 38.15 132.57 37.26
C GLY A 5 38.88 132.88 38.58
N VAL A 6 38.77 131.98 39.56
CA VAL A 6 39.40 132.05 40.91
C VAL A 6 40.35 130.87 41.08
N ASN A 7 41.63 131.14 41.38
CA ASN A 7 42.59 130.11 41.80
C ASN A 7 42.78 130.17 43.32
N ILE A 8 42.67 129.01 43.97
CA ILE A 8 42.94 128.79 45.39
C ILE A 8 44.08 127.78 45.46
N ASP A 9 45.17 128.10 46.16
CA ASP A 9 46.37 127.27 46.27
C ASP A 9 46.89 127.29 47.71
N ASP A 10 47.10 126.13 48.31
CA ASP A 10 47.62 125.98 49.68
C ASP A 10 49.06 125.44 49.74
N GLY A 11 49.73 125.33 48.58
CA GLY A 11 51.08 124.78 48.43
C GLY A 11 51.12 123.26 48.23
N THR A 12 49.99 122.55 48.41
CA THR A 12 49.88 121.10 48.18
C THR A 12 48.73 120.72 47.24
N THR A 13 47.63 121.48 47.26
CA THR A 13 46.47 121.32 46.39
C THR A 13 46.08 122.66 45.80
N GLN A 14 45.77 122.68 44.50
CA GLN A 14 45.29 123.84 43.78
C GLN A 14 43.87 123.58 43.27
N THR A 15 43.01 124.58 43.38
CA THR A 15 41.62 124.55 42.92
C THR A 15 41.36 125.76 42.03
N GLN A 16 41.01 125.52 40.77
CA GLN A 16 40.70 126.54 39.77
C GLN A 16 39.20 126.51 39.47
N LEU A 17 38.50 127.61 39.79
CA LEU A 17 37.09 127.81 39.44
C LEU A 17 36.99 128.76 38.24
N GLN A 18 36.46 128.27 37.14
CA GLN A 18 36.15 129.05 35.94
C GLN A 18 34.66 128.92 35.61
N ALA A 19 34.13 129.81 34.77
CA ALA A 19 32.73 129.71 34.35
C ALA A 19 32.49 128.35 33.65
N GLY A 20 31.64 127.51 34.25
CA GLY A 20 31.33 126.17 33.74
C GLY A 20 32.43 125.12 33.96
N LYS A 21 33.52 125.40 34.69
CA LYS A 21 34.60 124.42 34.91
C LYS A 21 35.24 124.54 36.29
N LEU A 22 35.46 123.41 36.96
CA LEU A 22 36.18 123.31 38.24
C LEU A 22 37.32 122.29 38.09
N VAL A 23 38.56 122.69 38.40
CA VAL A 23 39.73 121.80 38.40
C VAL A 23 40.31 121.76 39.80
N VAL A 24 40.52 120.58 40.37
CA VAL A 24 41.18 120.37 41.68
C VAL A 24 42.36 119.44 41.46
N ASN A 25 43.59 119.89 41.72
CA ASN A 25 44.80 119.11 41.50
C ASN A 25 45.77 119.16 42.68
N ASN A 26 46.52 118.08 42.87
CA ASN A 26 47.71 118.02 43.73
C ASN A 26 48.86 117.36 42.95
N THR A 27 49.96 117.02 43.61
CA THR A 27 51.15 116.42 42.98
C THR A 27 50.90 115.06 42.32
N ALA A 28 49.82 114.35 42.68
CA ALA A 28 49.55 112.98 42.23
C ALA A 28 48.27 112.85 41.37
N ASN A 29 47.26 113.70 41.59
CA ASN A 29 45.93 113.57 40.98
C ASN A 29 45.39 114.94 40.54
N THR A 30 44.58 114.94 39.49
CA THR A 30 43.84 116.11 39.02
C THR A 30 42.43 115.68 38.70
N ILE A 31 41.42 116.30 39.31
CA ILE A 31 39.99 116.06 39.07
C ILE A 31 39.42 117.30 38.37
N THR A 32 38.66 117.11 37.30
CA THR A 32 38.07 118.21 36.52
C THR A 32 36.59 117.97 36.30
N LEU A 33 35.74 118.91 36.72
CA LEU A 33 34.34 118.99 36.35
C LEU A 33 34.18 120.03 35.24
N ASP A 34 33.70 119.63 34.07
CA ASP A 34 33.56 120.50 32.90
C ASP A 34 32.12 120.46 32.37
N ALA A 35 31.35 121.50 32.66
CA ALA A 35 29.94 121.62 32.26
C ALA A 35 29.76 121.81 30.76
N SER A 36 30.80 122.25 30.02
CA SER A 36 30.73 122.37 28.56
C SER A 36 30.77 121.02 27.85
N LYS A 37 31.43 120.03 28.47
CA LYS A 37 31.46 118.63 28.03
C LYS A 37 30.43 117.76 28.75
N GLY A 38 29.96 118.20 29.92
CA GLY A 38 29.12 117.41 30.82
C GLY A 38 29.88 116.27 31.52
N THR A 39 31.20 116.41 31.74
CA THR A 39 32.07 115.32 32.24
C THR A 39 32.70 115.62 33.61
N LEU A 40 32.99 114.56 34.37
CA LEU A 40 33.84 114.57 35.55
C LEU A 40 35.04 113.65 35.29
N GLU A 41 36.21 114.23 35.11
CA GLU A 41 37.44 113.56 34.68
C GLU A 41 38.46 113.48 35.82
N GLY A 42 39.38 112.51 35.75
CA GLY A 42 40.53 112.41 36.67
C GLY A 42 40.30 111.62 37.97
N LEU A 43 39.15 110.96 38.09
CA LEU A 43 38.85 110.00 39.16
C LEU A 43 39.75 108.76 39.06
N THR A 44 40.25 108.29 40.20
CA THR A 44 41.20 107.17 40.30
C THR A 44 40.60 105.86 40.77
N ASN A 45 39.34 105.87 41.25
CA ASN A 45 38.63 104.64 41.57
C ASN A 45 38.30 103.88 40.29
N LYS A 46 39.23 103.02 39.87
CA LYS A 46 39.12 102.16 38.69
C LYS A 46 39.08 100.67 39.04
N ASP A 47 39.58 100.30 40.23
CA ASP A 47 39.58 98.90 40.70
C ASP A 47 38.19 98.51 41.23
N THR A 48 37.68 97.38 40.74
CA THR A 48 36.40 96.78 41.15
C THR A 48 36.59 95.65 42.17
N ASN A 49 37.83 95.26 42.47
CA ASN A 49 38.17 94.22 43.45
C ASN A 49 38.60 94.76 44.82
N SER A 50 38.65 96.09 44.99
CA SER A 50 38.96 96.71 46.28
C SER A 50 37.86 96.44 47.31
N ALA A 51 38.24 96.24 48.58
CA ALA A 51 37.30 95.97 49.68
C ALA A 51 36.26 97.09 49.91
N ASP A 52 36.54 98.31 49.44
CA ASP A 52 35.68 99.48 49.54
C ASP A 52 34.86 99.77 48.26
N PHE A 53 34.92 98.88 47.27
CA PHE A 53 34.14 99.01 46.04
C PHE A 53 32.64 98.92 46.34
N ALA A 54 31.84 99.80 45.72
CA ALA A 54 30.38 99.89 45.87
C ALA A 54 29.82 100.07 47.31
N THR A 55 30.65 100.34 48.32
CA THR A 55 30.19 100.53 49.72
C THR A 55 30.29 101.97 50.24
N GLN A 56 31.04 102.84 49.56
CA GLN A 56 31.35 104.20 50.03
C GLN A 56 30.56 105.33 49.33
N GLY A 57 29.65 105.02 48.41
CA GLY A 57 28.83 106.03 47.70
C GLY A 57 29.61 106.98 46.77
N ARG A 58 30.78 106.56 46.26
CA ARG A 58 31.62 107.33 45.33
C ARG A 58 31.03 107.34 43.90
N ALA A 59 31.31 108.38 43.13
CA ALA A 59 30.99 108.40 41.70
C ALA A 59 31.78 107.31 40.95
N ALA A 60 31.13 106.57 40.05
CA ALA A 60 31.78 105.53 39.25
C ALA A 60 32.55 106.14 38.06
N THR A 61 33.70 105.56 37.73
CA THR A 61 34.40 105.87 36.48
C THR A 61 33.78 105.09 35.31
N GLU A 62 33.89 105.63 34.08
CA GLU A 62 33.46 104.89 32.88
C GLU A 62 34.20 103.56 32.74
N GLU A 63 35.47 103.49 33.18
CA GLU A 63 36.23 102.25 33.18
C GLU A 63 35.68 101.21 34.16
N GLN A 64 35.21 101.59 35.36
CA GLN A 64 34.53 100.67 36.28
C GLN A 64 33.22 100.14 35.69
N LEU A 65 32.41 101.03 35.11
CA LEU A 65 31.12 100.65 34.52
C LEU A 65 31.32 99.73 33.32
N LYS A 66 32.31 100.03 32.47
CA LYS A 66 32.71 99.18 31.35
C LYS A 66 33.17 97.82 31.84
N GLN A 67 34.01 97.74 32.87
CA GLN A 67 34.51 96.47 33.41
C GLN A 67 33.37 95.58 33.92
N ILE A 68 32.39 96.14 34.64
CA ILE A 68 31.20 95.42 35.10
C ILE A 68 30.34 94.97 33.92
N GLN A 69 30.10 95.85 32.95
CA GLN A 69 29.33 95.50 31.74
C GLN A 69 29.99 94.36 30.97
N THR A 70 31.31 94.41 30.74
CA THR A 70 32.04 93.28 30.12
C THR A 70 32.03 92.04 31.01
N GLY A 71 32.21 92.18 32.32
CA GLY A 71 32.21 91.04 33.25
C GLY A 71 30.88 90.30 33.28
N LEU A 72 29.74 91.01 33.24
CA LEU A 72 28.41 90.40 33.15
C LEU A 72 28.16 89.76 31.78
N ILE A 73 28.54 90.44 30.69
CA ILE A 73 28.41 89.90 29.33
C ILE A 73 29.27 88.63 29.17
N ASP A 74 30.51 88.64 29.68
CA ASP A 74 31.47 87.54 29.57
C ASP A 74 31.15 86.38 30.53
N SER A 75 30.60 86.67 31.72
CA SER A 75 30.11 85.61 32.65
C SER A 75 28.90 84.88 32.08
N GLY A 76 28.03 85.60 31.36
CA GLY A 76 27.00 85.01 30.52
C GLY A 76 25.94 84.19 31.26
N PHE A 77 25.32 83.25 30.54
CA PHE A 77 24.47 82.19 31.06
C PHE A 77 25.03 80.84 30.62
N GLY A 78 25.01 79.83 31.49
CA GLY A 78 25.48 78.50 31.13
C GLY A 78 24.75 77.34 31.79
N LEU A 79 24.92 76.18 31.17
CA LEU A 79 24.34 74.89 31.57
C LEU A 79 25.44 73.83 31.60
N THR A 80 25.46 73.01 32.65
CA THR A 80 26.36 71.86 32.76
C THR A 80 25.58 70.58 32.46
N ALA A 81 26.08 69.76 31.54
CA ALA A 81 25.49 68.48 31.17
C ALA A 81 25.93 67.35 32.13
N ALA A 82 25.28 66.19 32.02
CA ALA A 82 25.53 65.03 32.90
C ALA A 82 26.94 64.42 32.72
N ASP A 83 27.59 64.65 31.57
CA ASP A 83 28.98 64.28 31.31
C ASP A 83 30.00 65.20 32.03
N GLY A 84 29.51 66.24 32.71
CA GLY A 84 30.31 67.23 33.43
C GLY A 84 30.79 68.40 32.57
N ASN A 85 30.51 68.41 31.26
CA ASN A 85 30.88 69.52 30.38
C ASN A 85 29.88 70.68 30.51
N ALA A 86 30.38 71.93 30.46
CA ALA A 86 29.56 73.13 30.55
C ALA A 86 29.54 73.91 29.23
N VAL A 87 28.36 74.38 28.84
CA VAL A 87 28.18 75.36 27.78
C VAL A 87 27.86 76.69 28.43
N GLN A 88 28.74 77.67 28.28
CA GLN A 88 28.53 79.06 28.71
C GLN A 88 28.49 79.95 27.47
N LYS A 89 27.48 80.82 27.38
CA LYS A 89 27.27 81.76 26.27
C LYS A 89 27.13 83.17 26.81
N LYS A 90 27.66 84.17 26.09
CA LYS A 90 27.59 85.56 26.52
C LYS A 90 26.13 86.04 26.56
N LEU A 91 25.82 87.03 27.38
CA LEU A 91 24.47 87.62 27.41
C LEU A 91 24.11 88.16 26.02
N GLY A 92 22.98 87.70 25.46
CA GLY A 92 22.51 88.02 24.11
C GLY A 92 22.72 86.90 23.07
N GLU A 93 23.49 85.86 23.40
CA GLU A 93 23.62 84.64 22.59
C GLU A 93 22.62 83.56 23.04
N THR A 94 22.31 82.61 22.15
CA THR A 94 21.42 81.46 22.44
C THR A 94 22.24 80.21 22.75
N VAL A 95 21.79 79.42 23.74
CA VAL A 95 22.25 78.05 23.96
C VAL A 95 21.35 77.11 23.16
N GLU A 96 21.94 76.27 22.32
CA GLU A 96 21.22 75.28 21.53
C GLU A 96 20.90 74.04 22.38
N VAL A 97 19.67 73.52 22.27
CA VAL A 97 19.22 72.28 22.92
C VAL A 97 18.84 71.31 21.82
N VAL A 98 19.66 70.29 21.62
CA VAL A 98 19.50 69.26 20.57
C VAL A 98 19.28 67.89 21.19
N GLY A 99 18.52 67.04 20.50
CA GLY A 99 18.54 65.60 20.77
C GLY A 99 19.87 65.00 20.31
N ALA A 100 20.39 64.03 21.06
CA ALA A 100 21.62 63.34 20.69
C ALA A 100 21.47 62.50 19.40
N ASP A 101 20.24 62.09 19.09
CA ASP A 101 19.84 61.35 17.90
C ASP A 101 18.40 61.74 17.51
N SER A 102 17.82 61.05 16.51
CA SER A 102 16.44 61.29 16.07
C SER A 102 15.36 60.76 17.04
N ASN A 103 15.73 60.07 18.13
CA ASN A 103 14.78 59.57 19.12
C ASN A 103 14.35 60.67 20.10
N ILE A 104 15.13 61.74 20.23
CA ILE A 104 14.81 62.91 21.04
C ILE A 104 14.61 64.12 20.14
N THR A 105 13.42 64.72 20.21
CA THR A 105 13.11 65.97 19.51
C THR A 105 13.05 67.11 20.49
N THR A 106 13.57 68.26 20.08
CA THR A 106 13.58 69.49 20.86
C THR A 106 12.88 70.58 20.06
N LYS A 107 11.95 71.29 20.69
CA LYS A 107 11.24 72.41 20.05
C LYS A 107 10.98 73.52 21.04
N VAL A 108 10.86 74.74 20.54
CA VAL A 108 10.31 75.86 21.33
C VAL A 108 8.81 75.91 21.08
N ASP A 109 8.03 75.65 22.10
CA ASP A 109 6.57 75.77 22.07
C ASP A 109 6.13 76.77 23.15
N GLN A 110 5.50 77.87 22.73
CA GLN A 110 4.98 78.91 23.61
C GLN A 110 6.00 79.43 24.65
N GLY A 111 7.25 79.62 24.22
CA GLY A 111 8.33 80.13 25.08
C GLY A 111 8.91 79.11 26.06
N LYS A 112 8.51 77.83 25.99
CA LYS A 112 9.14 76.72 26.71
C LYS A 112 9.93 75.85 25.74
N ILE A 113 11.02 75.26 26.22
CA ILE A 113 11.73 74.21 25.49
C ILE A 113 11.04 72.89 25.83
N ALA A 114 10.37 72.28 24.86
CA ALA A 114 9.83 70.94 24.96
C ALA A 114 10.88 69.94 24.46
N ILE A 115 11.12 68.89 25.26
CA ILE A 115 11.99 67.77 24.94
C ILE A 115 11.09 66.54 24.94
N GLU A 116 10.93 65.91 23.79
CA GLU A 116 9.95 64.84 23.56
C GLU A 116 10.63 63.62 22.95
N LEU A 117 10.23 62.42 23.40
CA LEU A 117 10.55 61.20 22.67
C LEU A 117 9.79 61.18 21.35
N SER A 118 10.49 60.80 20.28
CA SER A 118 9.87 60.51 18.99
C SER A 118 8.85 59.38 19.14
N LYS A 119 7.73 59.48 18.41
CA LYS A 119 6.70 58.43 18.40
C LYS A 119 7.23 57.12 17.85
N ASP A 120 8.08 57.21 16.82
CA ASP A 120 8.82 56.10 16.26
C ASP A 120 10.25 56.14 16.81
N LEU A 121 10.65 55.08 17.49
CA LEU A 121 11.99 54.96 18.06
C LEU A 121 12.84 54.05 17.18
N ALA A 122 13.97 54.58 16.73
CA ALA A 122 15.00 53.82 16.02
C ALA A 122 16.01 53.29 17.06
N VAL A 123 15.80 52.05 17.51
CA VAL A 123 16.63 51.37 18.51
C VAL A 123 17.10 50.00 18.01
N ASN A 124 18.30 49.59 18.41
CA ASN A 124 18.85 48.28 18.03
C ASN A 124 18.19 47.13 18.80
N SER A 125 17.78 47.39 20.04
CA SER A 125 17.08 46.42 20.88
C SER A 125 16.19 47.10 21.92
N VAL A 126 15.14 46.41 22.33
CA VAL A 126 14.31 46.77 23.48
C VAL A 126 14.31 45.59 24.44
N ASN A 127 14.77 45.81 25.68
CA ASN A 127 14.61 44.86 26.78
C ASN A 127 13.56 45.40 27.76
N ALA A 128 12.35 44.89 27.66
CA ALA A 128 11.21 45.29 28.50
C ALA A 128 11.03 44.30 29.66
N GLY A 129 12.00 44.23 30.57
CA GLY A 129 11.89 43.45 31.81
C GLY A 129 11.80 41.94 31.58
N GLY A 130 12.66 41.40 30.72
CA GLY A 130 12.74 39.96 30.43
C GLY A 130 12.16 39.54 29.08
N THR A 131 11.70 40.50 28.26
CA THR A 131 11.42 40.29 26.83
C THR A 131 12.39 41.11 26.02
N LEU A 132 13.16 40.44 25.16
CA LEU A 132 14.10 41.05 24.24
C LEU A 132 13.51 41.07 22.83
N ILE A 133 13.42 42.26 22.26
CA ILE A 133 13.13 42.49 20.84
C ILE A 133 14.40 43.05 20.20
N ASN A 134 14.92 42.38 19.17
CA ASN A 134 16.11 42.79 18.44
C ASN A 134 16.05 42.32 16.97
N SER A 135 17.19 42.39 16.25
CA SER A 135 17.30 41.93 14.86
C SER A 135 17.00 40.44 14.63
N ASP A 136 17.05 39.63 15.67
CA ASP A 136 16.82 38.19 15.63
C ASP A 136 15.35 37.85 15.86
N GLY A 137 14.57 38.79 16.41
CA GLY A 137 13.13 38.68 16.63
C GLY A 137 12.73 38.96 18.08
N LEU A 138 11.80 38.17 18.61
CA LEU A 138 11.30 38.25 19.99
C LEU A 138 11.73 37.01 20.78
N SER A 139 12.32 37.23 21.95
CA SER A 139 12.71 36.16 22.88
C SER A 139 12.49 36.57 24.34
N PHE A 140 12.32 35.59 25.21
CA PHE A 140 12.37 35.82 26.66
C PHE A 140 13.80 35.66 27.15
N VAL A 141 14.24 36.61 27.98
CA VAL A 141 15.60 36.68 28.53
C VAL A 141 15.59 36.76 30.05
N ASP A 142 16.66 36.28 30.68
CA ASP A 142 16.87 36.42 32.12
C ASP A 142 17.30 37.85 32.52
N GLY A 143 17.53 38.08 33.82
CA GLY A 143 18.00 39.37 34.34
C GLY A 143 19.38 39.79 33.85
N SER A 144 20.13 38.90 33.19
CA SER A 144 21.42 39.15 32.56
C SER A 144 21.31 39.29 31.03
N GLY A 145 20.11 39.17 30.44
CA GLY A 145 19.87 39.32 29.02
C GLY A 145 20.11 38.05 28.20
N ASN A 146 20.33 36.89 28.83
CA ASN A 146 20.49 35.62 28.11
C ASN A 146 19.13 35.02 27.78
N VAL A 147 18.99 34.41 26.61
CA VAL A 147 17.74 33.72 26.22
C VAL A 147 17.43 32.60 27.21
N VAL A 148 16.20 32.60 27.72
CA VAL A 148 15.71 31.55 28.61
C VAL A 148 15.54 30.27 27.80
N ALA A 149 16.26 29.21 28.17
CA ALA A 149 16.15 27.92 27.51
C ALA A 149 14.72 27.38 27.59
N ASN A 150 14.25 26.69 26.54
CA ASN A 150 12.87 26.16 26.45
C ASN A 150 11.78 27.23 26.66
N SER A 151 12.06 28.49 26.32
CA SER A 151 11.04 29.54 26.28
C SER A 151 10.52 29.75 24.85
N PRO A 152 9.29 30.26 24.68
CA PRO A 152 8.78 30.63 23.37
C PRO A 152 9.60 31.76 22.72
N SER A 153 9.76 31.71 21.40
CA SER A 153 10.39 32.77 20.63
C SER A 153 9.80 32.88 19.23
N ILE A 154 9.95 34.08 18.65
CA ILE A 154 9.59 34.36 17.26
C ILE A 154 10.84 34.88 16.58
N SER A 155 11.21 34.27 15.46
CA SER A 155 12.35 34.69 14.64
C SER A 155 11.94 34.82 13.18
N LYS A 156 12.89 35.24 12.34
CA LYS A 156 12.69 35.29 10.87
C LYS A 156 12.38 33.94 10.24
N THR A 157 12.71 32.83 10.92
CA THR A 157 12.47 31.47 10.42
C THR A 157 11.16 30.87 10.93
N GLY A 158 10.46 31.53 11.86
CA GLY A 158 9.15 31.09 12.36
C GLY A 158 9.00 31.21 13.88
N ILE A 159 8.11 30.39 14.42
CA ILE A 159 7.76 30.37 15.85
C ILE A 159 8.33 29.10 16.49
N ASN A 160 9.02 29.25 17.62
CA ASN A 160 9.45 28.14 18.45
C ASN A 160 8.71 28.21 19.79
N ALA A 161 8.00 27.15 20.18
CA ALA A 161 7.27 27.11 21.45
C ALA A 161 8.15 26.77 22.67
N GLY A 162 9.43 26.44 22.46
CA GLY A 162 10.35 26.07 23.53
C GLY A 162 9.94 24.79 24.25
N ASN A 163 9.50 23.76 23.52
CA ASN A 163 8.97 22.50 24.08
C ASN A 163 7.69 22.65 24.93
N ASN A 164 7.06 23.82 24.93
CA ASN A 164 5.76 24.02 25.57
C ASN A 164 4.60 23.66 24.64
N LYS A 165 3.46 23.29 25.23
CA LYS A 165 2.21 23.11 24.47
C LYS A 165 1.72 24.48 24.00
N ILE A 166 1.36 24.57 22.72
CA ILE A 166 0.62 25.72 22.19
C ILE A 166 -0.86 25.46 22.46
N ILE A 167 -1.45 26.22 23.38
CA ILE A 167 -2.87 26.12 23.75
C ILE A 167 -3.68 27.23 23.08
N ASN A 168 -5.01 27.09 23.04
CA ASN A 168 -5.94 28.02 22.40
C ASN A 168 -5.76 28.18 20.88
N VAL A 169 -5.19 27.18 20.23
CA VAL A 169 -5.18 27.08 18.76
C VAL A 169 -6.60 26.73 18.28
N ALA A 170 -7.24 27.65 17.57
CA ALA A 170 -8.52 27.41 16.92
C ALA A 170 -8.40 26.26 15.90
N LYS A 171 -9.52 25.71 15.44
CA LYS A 171 -9.47 24.70 14.37
C LYS A 171 -8.98 25.38 13.09
N GLY A 172 -7.86 24.93 12.55
CA GLY A 172 -7.37 25.39 11.26
C GLY A 172 -8.19 24.79 10.12
N ASP A 173 -8.17 25.41 8.94
CA ASP A 173 -8.83 24.83 7.78
C ASP A 173 -8.12 23.56 7.31
N VAL A 174 -8.88 22.52 6.95
CA VAL A 174 -8.34 21.24 6.44
C VAL A 174 -8.70 21.12 4.96
N ASN A 175 -7.83 21.66 4.10
CA ASN A 175 -7.93 21.61 2.64
C ASN A 175 -6.54 21.59 1.99
N SER A 176 -6.46 21.38 0.67
CA SER A 176 -5.20 21.14 -0.06
C SER A 176 -4.23 22.33 -0.11
N THR A 177 -4.66 23.54 0.26
CA THR A 177 -3.84 24.76 0.22
C THR A 177 -3.65 25.38 1.60
N SER A 178 -4.19 24.77 2.65
CA SER A 178 -4.14 25.33 4.01
C SER A 178 -2.71 25.37 4.55
N THR A 179 -2.36 26.51 5.15
CA THR A 179 -1.13 26.70 5.92
C THR A 179 -1.43 26.88 7.41
N ASP A 180 -2.66 26.62 7.83
CA ASP A 180 -3.10 26.82 9.21
C ASP A 180 -2.52 25.76 10.15
N ALA A 181 -2.30 26.14 11.40
CA ALA A 181 -2.04 25.19 12.47
C ALA A 181 -3.34 24.42 12.80
N ILE A 182 -3.27 23.09 12.83
CA ILE A 182 -4.38 22.25 13.30
C ILE A 182 -4.26 21.96 14.80
N ASN A 183 -5.38 21.75 15.47
CA ASN A 183 -5.41 21.42 16.89
C ASN A 183 -5.73 19.94 17.16
N GLY A 184 -5.53 19.51 18.40
CA GLY A 184 -5.74 18.12 18.81
C GLY A 184 -7.15 17.60 18.59
N SER A 185 -8.18 18.46 18.63
CA SER A 185 -9.56 18.03 18.36
C SER A 185 -9.79 17.62 16.90
N GLN A 186 -9.04 18.20 15.96
CA GLN A 186 -9.10 17.83 14.55
C GLN A 186 -8.40 16.49 14.31
N LEU A 187 -7.22 16.28 14.91
CA LEU A 187 -6.52 14.99 14.82
C LEU A 187 -7.32 13.87 15.51
N PHE A 188 -7.94 14.16 16.65
CA PHE A 188 -8.84 13.22 17.34
C PHE A 188 -10.03 12.81 16.46
N ALA A 189 -10.66 13.77 15.78
CA ALA A 189 -11.81 13.49 14.90
C ALA A 189 -11.42 12.55 13.75
N VAL A 190 -10.20 12.69 13.19
CA VAL A 190 -9.67 11.76 12.19
C VAL A 190 -9.49 10.36 12.79
N GLY A 191 -8.88 10.27 13.98
CA GLY A 191 -8.68 9.00 14.67
C GLY A 191 -9.99 8.27 14.99
N ASP A 192 -10.97 8.98 15.55
CA ASP A 192 -12.29 8.41 15.84
C ASP A 192 -13.05 8.02 14.55
N GLY A 193 -12.89 8.80 13.47
CA GLY A 193 -13.43 8.45 12.15
C GLY A 193 -12.89 7.11 11.62
N VAL A 194 -11.57 6.90 11.68
CA VAL A 194 -10.93 5.64 11.23
C VAL A 194 -11.39 4.44 12.07
N LYS A 195 -11.51 4.60 13.39
CA LYS A 195 -12.07 3.57 14.28
C LYS A 195 -13.46 3.12 13.82
N ASN A 196 -14.32 4.07 13.43
CA ASN A 196 -15.67 3.76 12.97
C ASN A 196 -15.69 3.08 11.59
N ILE A 197 -14.75 3.41 10.69
CA ILE A 197 -14.60 2.75 9.38
C ILE A 197 -14.22 1.27 9.56
N ILE A 198 -13.30 0.95 10.48
CA ILE A 198 -12.94 -0.44 10.79
C ILE A 198 -14.11 -1.15 11.51
N GLY A 199 -14.82 -0.42 12.38
CA GLY A 199 -16.04 -0.90 13.04
C GLY A 199 -15.78 -1.95 14.14
N GLY A 200 -16.83 -2.69 14.49
CA GLY A 200 -16.77 -3.76 15.49
C GLY A 200 -16.29 -3.29 16.87
N THR A 201 -15.33 -4.01 17.46
CA THR A 201 -14.74 -3.71 18.77
C THR A 201 -13.51 -2.80 18.68
N THR A 202 -13.29 -2.10 17.55
CA THR A 202 -12.13 -1.20 17.39
C THR A 202 -12.18 -0.08 18.43
N THR A 203 -11.06 0.11 19.13
CA THR A 203 -10.83 1.26 20.02
C THR A 203 -9.67 2.10 19.49
N TYR A 204 -9.78 3.41 19.60
CA TYR A 204 -8.72 4.39 19.32
C TYR A 204 -8.28 5.02 20.64
N ASP A 205 -6.99 4.93 20.96
CA ASP A 205 -6.40 5.63 22.10
C ASP A 205 -5.78 6.95 21.63
N PRO A 206 -6.38 8.11 21.96
CA PRO A 206 -5.89 9.41 21.50
C PRO A 206 -4.57 9.85 22.16
N ASN A 207 -4.16 9.22 23.28
CA ASN A 207 -2.91 9.57 23.94
C ASN A 207 -1.70 8.93 23.24
N THR A 208 -1.90 7.74 22.66
CA THR A 208 -0.84 6.98 21.98
C THR A 208 -0.99 6.97 20.45
N GLY A 209 -2.16 7.33 19.93
CA GLY A 209 -2.50 7.23 18.52
C GLY A 209 -2.79 5.80 18.04
N LYS A 210 -2.89 4.82 18.96
CA LYS A 210 -2.99 3.40 18.63
C LYS A 210 -4.44 2.96 18.42
N PHE A 211 -4.67 2.16 17.37
CA PHE A 211 -5.90 1.41 17.16
C PHE A 211 -5.74 -0.02 17.69
N THR A 212 -6.75 -0.51 18.40
CA THR A 212 -6.80 -1.89 18.89
C THR A 212 -8.12 -2.52 18.47
N ASN A 213 -8.05 -3.68 17.81
CA ASN A 213 -9.18 -4.56 17.53
C ASN A 213 -8.66 -6.00 17.59
N ASN A 214 -9.38 -6.90 18.24
CA ASN A 214 -9.01 -8.31 18.40
C ASN A 214 -9.94 -9.26 17.65
N ASN A 215 -10.92 -8.73 16.93
CA ASN A 215 -12.00 -9.51 16.35
C ASN A 215 -12.68 -8.74 15.20
N ILE A 216 -11.90 -8.33 14.19
CA ILE A 216 -12.44 -7.62 13.03
C ILE A 216 -13.42 -8.55 12.32
N GLY A 217 -14.67 -8.11 12.12
CA GLY A 217 -15.68 -8.88 11.42
C GLY A 217 -16.06 -10.22 12.07
N ASN A 218 -15.82 -10.39 13.39
CA ASN A 218 -16.03 -11.64 14.12
C ASN A 218 -15.16 -12.82 13.65
N THR A 219 -14.00 -12.57 13.04
CA THR A 219 -13.11 -13.62 12.53
C THR A 219 -12.08 -14.11 13.55
N GLY A 220 -11.99 -13.47 14.72
CA GLY A 220 -10.95 -13.70 15.73
C GLY A 220 -9.61 -13.00 15.43
N GLU A 221 -9.55 -12.17 14.38
CA GLU A 221 -8.29 -11.58 13.89
C GLU A 221 -8.17 -10.09 14.21
N SER A 222 -6.94 -9.62 14.42
CA SER A 222 -6.65 -8.23 14.80
C SER A 222 -6.30 -7.30 13.63
N THR A 223 -6.14 -7.83 12.42
CA THR A 223 -5.85 -7.04 11.22
C THR A 223 -6.91 -7.27 10.14
N ILE A 224 -7.14 -6.27 9.29
CA ILE A 224 -8.11 -6.37 8.18
C ILE A 224 -7.68 -7.48 7.20
N HIS A 225 -6.38 -7.60 6.95
CA HIS A 225 -5.84 -8.61 6.04
C HIS A 225 -6.12 -10.03 6.55
N ASP A 226 -5.81 -10.29 7.82
CA ASP A 226 -6.00 -11.62 8.42
C ASP A 226 -7.48 -11.96 8.54
N ALA A 227 -8.35 -11.00 8.87
CA ALA A 227 -9.80 -11.20 8.89
C ALA A 227 -10.34 -11.60 7.52
N ILE A 228 -9.94 -10.89 6.45
CA ILE A 228 -10.33 -11.24 5.07
C ILE A 228 -9.78 -12.61 4.69
N LYS A 229 -8.53 -12.92 5.05
CA LYS A 229 -7.92 -14.22 4.81
C LYS A 229 -8.69 -15.36 5.50
N SER A 230 -9.08 -15.18 6.76
CA SER A 230 -9.87 -16.16 7.52
C SER A 230 -11.23 -16.46 6.86
N ILE A 231 -11.93 -15.41 6.41
CA ILE A 231 -13.18 -15.55 5.65
C ILE A 231 -12.95 -16.29 4.33
N ASN A 232 -11.90 -15.91 3.60
CA ASN A 232 -11.56 -16.54 2.32
C ASN A 232 -11.19 -18.03 2.50
N ASP A 233 -10.39 -18.36 3.51
CA ASP A 233 -10.03 -19.75 3.83
C ASP A 233 -11.27 -20.57 4.21
N THR A 234 -12.19 -19.99 4.99
CA THR A 234 -13.48 -20.62 5.35
C THR A 234 -14.32 -20.88 4.10
N ALA A 235 -14.47 -19.89 3.21
CA ALA A 235 -15.22 -20.03 1.96
C ALA A 235 -14.59 -21.09 1.04
N GLN A 236 -13.26 -21.11 0.92
CA GLN A 236 -12.55 -22.10 0.11
C GLN A 236 -12.69 -23.51 0.69
N ASN A 237 -12.63 -23.67 2.01
CA ASN A 237 -12.84 -24.95 2.66
C ASN A 237 -14.28 -25.47 2.48
N ALA A 238 -15.28 -24.59 2.61
CA ALA A 238 -16.66 -24.95 2.33
C ALA A 238 -16.86 -25.40 0.86
N ASN A 239 -16.14 -24.81 -0.08
CA ASN A 239 -16.22 -25.14 -1.50
C ASN A 239 -15.45 -26.41 -1.92
N LYS A 240 -14.67 -27.04 -1.03
CA LYS A 240 -13.90 -28.27 -1.35
C LYS A 240 -14.78 -29.52 -1.44
N GLY A 241 -15.98 -29.55 -0.86
CA GLY A 241 -16.80 -30.76 -0.88
C GLY A 241 -16.10 -31.99 -0.27
N TRP A 242 -16.40 -33.19 -0.77
CA TRP A 242 -15.81 -34.46 -0.29
C TRP A 242 -15.44 -35.39 -1.45
N ASN A 243 -14.46 -36.28 -1.24
CA ASN A 243 -14.03 -37.23 -2.29
C ASN A 243 -14.80 -38.55 -2.18
N LEU A 244 -15.38 -39.00 -3.30
CA LEU A 244 -15.98 -40.32 -3.48
C LEU A 244 -14.99 -41.22 -4.21
N THR A 245 -14.72 -42.40 -3.64
CA THR A 245 -13.98 -43.48 -4.31
C THR A 245 -14.84 -44.73 -4.32
N THR A 246 -14.69 -45.56 -5.35
CA THR A 246 -15.39 -46.85 -5.46
C THR A 246 -14.37 -47.97 -5.43
N ASN A 247 -14.47 -48.87 -4.45
CA ASN A 247 -13.51 -49.98 -4.24
C ASN A 247 -12.04 -49.52 -4.14
N GLY A 248 -11.79 -48.35 -3.56
CA GLY A 248 -10.46 -47.75 -3.47
C GLY A 248 -9.88 -47.24 -4.80
N GLN A 249 -10.70 -47.18 -5.85
CA GLN A 249 -10.35 -46.70 -7.20
C GLN A 249 -11.27 -45.53 -7.63
N ASN A 250 -10.94 -44.86 -8.74
CA ASN A 250 -11.75 -43.80 -9.36
C ASN A 250 -12.19 -42.68 -8.41
N SER A 251 -11.23 -41.91 -7.88
CA SER A 251 -11.53 -40.76 -7.02
C SER A 251 -12.18 -39.62 -7.81
N SER A 252 -13.30 -39.14 -7.30
CA SER A 252 -13.99 -37.96 -7.82
C SER A 252 -14.42 -37.06 -6.65
N GLN A 253 -14.30 -35.75 -6.82
CA GLN A 253 -14.72 -34.79 -5.81
C GLN A 253 -16.19 -34.43 -6.04
N VAL A 254 -17.00 -34.61 -5.00
CA VAL A 254 -18.41 -34.20 -4.94
C VAL A 254 -18.47 -32.83 -4.29
N LYS A 255 -18.77 -31.80 -5.08
CA LYS A 255 -18.93 -30.42 -4.61
C LYS A 255 -20.26 -30.23 -3.86
N PRO A 256 -20.43 -29.14 -3.09
CA PRO A 256 -21.64 -28.91 -2.28
C PRO A 256 -22.99 -28.92 -3.03
N THR A 257 -23.00 -28.83 -4.36
CA THR A 257 -24.21 -28.88 -5.19
C THR A 257 -24.28 -30.09 -6.11
N ASP A 258 -23.28 -30.97 -6.07
CA ASP A 258 -23.23 -32.16 -6.93
C ASP A 258 -24.20 -33.24 -6.41
N THR A 259 -24.74 -34.05 -7.32
CA THR A 259 -25.60 -35.19 -6.99
C THR A 259 -24.84 -36.49 -7.23
N VAL A 260 -24.89 -37.40 -6.25
CA VAL A 260 -24.39 -38.78 -6.41
C VAL A 260 -25.59 -39.69 -6.59
N ASP A 261 -25.62 -40.41 -7.71
CA ASP A 261 -26.66 -41.39 -8.02
C ASP A 261 -26.15 -42.82 -7.77
N PHE A 262 -26.90 -43.59 -6.98
CA PHE A 262 -26.62 -45.00 -6.69
C PHE A 262 -27.50 -45.88 -7.58
N ALA A 263 -27.07 -46.10 -8.82
CA ALA A 263 -27.82 -46.88 -9.81
C ALA A 263 -27.45 -48.37 -9.82
N ASN A 264 -28.45 -49.24 -10.03
CA ASN A 264 -28.26 -50.64 -10.39
C ASN A 264 -29.13 -51.02 -11.60
N LYS A 265 -28.53 -51.61 -12.63
CA LYS A 265 -29.20 -51.89 -13.91
C LYS A 265 -29.70 -53.33 -14.07
N ASP A 266 -29.08 -54.30 -13.37
CA ASP A 266 -29.42 -55.72 -13.53
C ASP A 266 -30.62 -56.17 -12.67
N GLY A 267 -31.01 -55.34 -11.70
CA GLY A 267 -32.11 -55.60 -10.76
C GLY A 267 -31.77 -56.55 -9.60
N ASN A 268 -30.54 -57.06 -9.52
CA ASN A 268 -30.12 -57.98 -8.47
C ASN A 268 -29.88 -57.29 -7.12
N ILE A 269 -29.47 -56.02 -7.13
CA ILE A 269 -29.34 -55.15 -5.96
C ILE A 269 -30.48 -54.12 -5.96
N LYS A 270 -31.19 -54.02 -4.84
CA LYS A 270 -32.24 -53.03 -4.61
C LYS A 270 -31.65 -51.86 -3.81
N VAL A 271 -31.62 -50.68 -4.42
CA VAL A 271 -31.21 -49.43 -3.77
C VAL A 271 -32.44 -48.56 -3.56
N SER A 272 -32.65 -48.06 -2.33
CA SER A 272 -33.76 -47.15 -2.01
C SER A 272 -33.35 -46.14 -0.94
N ASN A 273 -34.01 -44.98 -0.91
CA ASN A 273 -33.74 -43.92 0.06
C ASN A 273 -35.02 -43.51 0.80
N THR A 274 -34.89 -43.14 2.07
CA THR A 274 -35.95 -42.47 2.85
C THR A 274 -35.31 -41.37 3.69
N GLY A 275 -35.50 -40.11 3.29
CA GLY A 275 -34.71 -38.99 3.81
C GLY A 275 -33.23 -39.18 3.49
N ASN A 276 -32.38 -39.16 4.52
CA ASN A 276 -30.93 -39.30 4.40
C ASN A 276 -30.42 -40.75 4.57
N ASN A 277 -31.31 -41.73 4.77
CA ASN A 277 -30.92 -43.14 4.89
C ASN A 277 -31.00 -43.82 3.53
N VAL A 278 -29.88 -44.38 3.07
CA VAL A 278 -29.80 -45.23 1.88
C VAL A 278 -29.77 -46.69 2.31
N THR A 279 -30.73 -47.49 1.85
CA THR A 279 -30.82 -48.93 2.10
C THR A 279 -30.42 -49.70 0.84
N VAL A 280 -29.50 -50.66 0.99
CA VAL A 280 -29.00 -51.52 -0.07
C VAL A 280 -29.27 -52.97 0.32
N ASP A 281 -30.16 -53.63 -0.43
CA ASP A 281 -30.58 -55.01 -0.19
C ASP A 281 -30.33 -55.89 -1.42
N LEU A 282 -30.20 -57.21 -1.20
CA LEU A 282 -30.30 -58.18 -2.29
C LEU A 282 -31.77 -58.34 -2.70
N ALA A 283 -32.04 -58.45 -4.00
CA ALA A 283 -33.35 -58.84 -4.48
C ALA A 283 -33.70 -60.28 -4.02
N LYS A 284 -34.99 -60.55 -3.78
CA LYS A 284 -35.45 -61.91 -3.40
C LYS A 284 -35.16 -62.93 -4.49
N ASP A 285 -35.33 -62.52 -5.74
CA ASP A 285 -35.01 -63.29 -6.93
C ASP A 285 -33.79 -62.65 -7.60
N ILE A 286 -32.72 -63.43 -7.77
CA ILE A 286 -31.48 -62.99 -8.42
C ILE A 286 -31.30 -63.70 -9.77
N LYS A 287 -30.87 -62.95 -10.78
CA LYS A 287 -30.51 -63.46 -12.09
C LYS A 287 -28.99 -63.49 -12.20
N VAL A 288 -28.42 -64.68 -12.19
CA VAL A 288 -26.97 -64.91 -12.27
C VAL A 288 -26.70 -66.02 -13.28
N ASP A 289 -25.60 -65.92 -14.02
CA ASP A 289 -25.20 -66.95 -14.99
C ASP A 289 -24.65 -68.21 -14.30
N SER A 290 -24.12 -68.05 -13.09
CA SER A 290 -23.54 -69.12 -12.29
C SER A 290 -23.53 -68.78 -10.80
N LEU A 291 -23.74 -69.79 -9.95
CA LEU A 291 -23.58 -69.74 -8.50
C LEU A 291 -22.60 -70.84 -8.08
N GLN A 292 -21.51 -70.45 -7.40
CA GLN A 292 -20.55 -71.38 -6.79
C GLN A 292 -20.70 -71.36 -5.27
N ALA A 293 -21.11 -72.49 -4.68
CA ALA A 293 -21.19 -72.68 -3.24
C ALA A 293 -20.28 -73.85 -2.83
N GLY A 294 -19.07 -73.55 -2.38
CA GLY A 294 -18.06 -74.58 -2.09
C GLY A 294 -17.71 -75.37 -3.35
N ASN A 295 -17.94 -76.69 -3.33
CA ASN A 295 -17.69 -77.58 -4.48
C ASN A 295 -18.88 -77.69 -5.45
N THR A 296 -20.02 -77.05 -5.16
CA THR A 296 -21.23 -77.11 -5.98
C THR A 296 -21.34 -75.91 -6.90
N THR A 297 -21.47 -76.15 -8.20
CA THR A 297 -21.76 -75.14 -9.22
C THR A 297 -23.19 -75.31 -9.71
N VAL A 298 -23.97 -74.23 -9.76
CA VAL A 298 -25.27 -74.17 -10.44
C VAL A 298 -25.18 -73.14 -11.54
N ASN A 299 -25.40 -73.53 -12.80
CA ASN A 299 -25.32 -72.64 -13.95
C ASN A 299 -26.33 -73.07 -15.04
N ASN A 300 -26.24 -72.46 -16.22
CA ASN A 300 -27.12 -72.76 -17.35
C ASN A 300 -27.12 -74.24 -17.81
N ASN A 301 -26.08 -75.02 -17.46
CA ASN A 301 -26.00 -76.45 -17.76
C ASN A 301 -26.62 -77.35 -16.68
N GLY A 302 -26.88 -76.85 -15.47
CA GLY A 302 -27.44 -77.60 -14.34
C GLY A 302 -26.63 -77.48 -13.04
N LEU A 303 -26.65 -78.53 -12.21
CA LEU A 303 -25.92 -78.66 -10.93
C LEU A 303 -24.75 -79.64 -11.06
N THR A 304 -23.55 -79.24 -10.61
CA THR A 304 -22.37 -80.12 -10.59
C THR A 304 -21.67 -80.04 -9.24
N ILE A 305 -21.26 -81.18 -8.68
CA ILE A 305 -20.35 -81.26 -7.53
C ILE A 305 -18.97 -81.69 -8.02
N LYS A 306 -17.92 -80.89 -7.78
CA LYS A 306 -16.55 -81.24 -8.16
C LYS A 306 -16.16 -82.61 -7.60
N ASP A 307 -15.64 -83.48 -8.47
CA ASP A 307 -15.24 -84.87 -8.15
C ASP A 307 -16.39 -85.71 -7.53
N GLY A 308 -17.64 -85.35 -7.85
CA GLY A 308 -18.86 -85.94 -7.30
C GLY A 308 -20.02 -85.95 -8.30
N PRO A 309 -21.27 -86.11 -7.80
CA PRO A 309 -22.45 -86.20 -8.67
C PRO A 309 -22.77 -84.91 -9.44
N SER A 310 -23.46 -85.04 -10.56
CA SER A 310 -24.01 -83.92 -11.34
C SER A 310 -25.42 -84.22 -11.88
N VAL A 311 -26.19 -83.16 -12.08
CA VAL A 311 -27.51 -83.14 -12.71
C VAL A 311 -27.47 -82.05 -13.78
N THR A 312 -27.31 -82.45 -15.03
CA THR A 312 -27.18 -81.53 -16.17
C THR A 312 -28.30 -81.73 -17.19
N GLN A 313 -28.28 -80.94 -18.27
CA GLN A 313 -29.17 -81.16 -19.42
C GLN A 313 -28.99 -82.54 -20.07
N ASP A 314 -27.81 -83.16 -19.90
CA ASP A 314 -27.49 -84.50 -20.44
C ASP A 314 -27.98 -85.64 -19.53
N GLY A 315 -28.42 -85.35 -18.30
CA GLY A 315 -28.92 -86.33 -17.34
C GLY A 315 -28.20 -86.31 -15.98
N ILE A 316 -28.19 -87.46 -15.29
CA ILE A 316 -27.58 -87.61 -13.96
C ILE A 316 -26.31 -88.46 -14.07
N ASP A 317 -25.17 -87.91 -13.66
CA ASP A 317 -23.94 -88.68 -13.41
C ASP A 317 -23.71 -88.77 -11.90
N ALA A 318 -23.61 -89.98 -11.36
CA ALA A 318 -23.40 -90.20 -9.93
C ALA A 318 -21.94 -89.97 -9.48
N GLY A 319 -21.01 -89.65 -10.38
CA GLY A 319 -19.62 -89.34 -10.04
C GLY A 319 -18.91 -90.52 -9.38
N SER A 320 -19.16 -91.74 -9.87
CA SER A 320 -18.68 -93.01 -9.28
C SER A 320 -19.12 -93.26 -7.82
N LYS A 321 -20.21 -92.61 -7.37
CA LYS A 321 -20.84 -92.89 -6.07
C LYS A 321 -22.05 -93.81 -6.23
N LYS A 322 -22.42 -94.51 -5.16
CA LYS A 322 -23.66 -95.29 -5.12
C LYS A 322 -24.85 -94.32 -5.04
N ILE A 323 -25.88 -94.56 -5.86
CA ILE A 323 -27.20 -93.95 -5.66
C ILE A 323 -27.93 -94.84 -4.65
N THR A 324 -28.07 -94.37 -3.42
CA THR A 324 -28.73 -95.10 -2.31
C THR A 324 -30.16 -94.61 -2.13
N ASN A 325 -30.99 -95.35 -1.38
CA ASN A 325 -32.43 -95.06 -1.17
C ASN A 325 -33.25 -95.03 -2.48
N VAL A 326 -32.88 -95.83 -3.47
CA VAL A 326 -33.69 -96.06 -4.67
C VAL A 326 -34.74 -97.12 -4.34
N ALA A 327 -36.02 -96.74 -4.36
CA ALA A 327 -37.14 -97.68 -4.21
C ALA A 327 -37.15 -98.70 -5.36
N GLU A 328 -37.84 -99.83 -5.19
CA GLU A 328 -37.95 -100.83 -6.27
C GLU A 328 -38.70 -100.23 -7.47
N GLY A 329 -38.04 -100.17 -8.62
CA GLY A 329 -38.65 -99.73 -9.87
C GLY A 329 -39.52 -100.82 -10.48
N SER A 330 -40.51 -100.47 -11.31
CA SER A 330 -41.30 -101.52 -11.98
C SER A 330 -40.45 -102.31 -12.98
N ILE A 331 -40.50 -103.65 -12.97
CA ILE A 331 -39.82 -104.50 -13.98
C ILE A 331 -40.82 -104.84 -15.10
N ALA A 332 -41.07 -103.88 -15.99
CA ALA A 332 -41.94 -104.03 -17.17
C ALA A 332 -41.22 -103.54 -18.44
N GLN A 333 -41.62 -104.03 -19.62
CA GLN A 333 -40.89 -103.86 -20.89
C GLN A 333 -40.53 -102.39 -21.25
N ASN A 334 -41.32 -101.41 -20.80
CA ASN A 334 -41.09 -99.98 -21.08
C ASN A 334 -40.89 -99.14 -19.81
N SER A 335 -40.54 -99.78 -18.68
CA SER A 335 -40.29 -99.06 -17.43
C SER A 335 -39.09 -98.12 -17.57
N LYS A 336 -39.23 -96.91 -17.03
CA LYS A 336 -38.17 -95.90 -16.93
C LYS A 336 -37.71 -95.70 -15.49
N ASP A 337 -38.18 -96.56 -14.59
CA ASP A 337 -37.80 -96.53 -13.19
C ASP A 337 -36.37 -97.07 -13.03
N ALA A 338 -35.61 -96.50 -12.10
CA ALA A 338 -34.31 -97.08 -11.74
C ALA A 338 -34.51 -98.41 -11.00
N VAL A 339 -33.73 -99.43 -11.35
CA VAL A 339 -33.69 -100.71 -10.63
C VAL A 339 -32.65 -100.66 -9.53
N ASN A 340 -32.97 -101.15 -8.33
CA ASN A 340 -32.05 -101.17 -7.19
C ASN A 340 -31.37 -102.54 -7.02
N GLY A 341 -30.46 -102.63 -6.03
CA GLY A 341 -29.69 -103.86 -5.78
C GLY A 341 -30.53 -105.06 -5.34
N SER A 342 -31.64 -104.88 -4.60
CA SER A 342 -32.50 -106.02 -4.20
C SER A 342 -33.17 -106.64 -5.42
N GLN A 343 -33.55 -105.85 -6.41
CA GLN A 343 -34.14 -106.34 -7.66
C GLN A 343 -33.14 -107.16 -8.51
N LEU A 344 -31.87 -106.75 -8.60
CA LEU A 344 -30.83 -107.53 -9.29
C LEU A 344 -30.47 -108.82 -8.51
N HIS A 345 -30.38 -108.74 -7.18
CA HIS A 345 -30.17 -109.93 -6.34
C HIS A 345 -31.27 -110.97 -6.56
N ASN A 346 -32.53 -110.53 -6.63
CA ASN A 346 -33.67 -111.40 -6.91
C ASN A 346 -33.68 -111.96 -8.36
N MET A 347 -33.14 -111.23 -9.35
CA MET A 347 -33.04 -111.69 -10.75
C MET A 347 -31.88 -112.68 -11.02
N LEU A 348 -30.83 -112.69 -10.20
CA LEU A 348 -29.63 -113.52 -10.42
C LEU A 348 -29.68 -114.92 -9.77
N GLY A 349 -30.58 -115.15 -8.80
CA GLY A 349 -30.71 -116.44 -8.11
C GLY A 349 -29.43 -116.89 -7.38
N ASP A 350 -29.55 -117.91 -6.53
CA ASP A 350 -28.47 -118.44 -5.65
C ASP A 350 -27.28 -119.13 -6.40
N GLY A 351 -26.83 -118.64 -7.56
CA GLY A 351 -25.94 -119.41 -8.45
C GLY A 351 -24.67 -118.74 -9.00
N ALA A 352 -24.46 -117.43 -8.85
CA ALA A 352 -23.33 -116.74 -9.52
C ALA A 352 -22.13 -116.40 -8.61
N PHE A 353 -22.22 -116.71 -7.31
CA PHE A 353 -21.09 -116.67 -6.38
C PHE A 353 -21.42 -117.57 -5.19
N VAL A 354 -20.62 -118.62 -4.95
CA VAL A 354 -20.58 -119.24 -3.63
C VAL A 354 -19.13 -119.27 -3.18
N GLY A 355 -18.86 -118.51 -2.12
CA GLY A 355 -17.63 -118.64 -1.38
C GLY A 355 -17.57 -120.03 -0.74
N GLY A 356 -16.43 -120.69 -0.90
CA GLY A 356 -15.83 -121.48 0.17
C GLY A 356 -16.38 -122.87 0.50
N ASP A 357 -16.56 -123.78 -0.46
CA ASP A 357 -16.43 -125.24 -0.27
C ASP A 357 -16.34 -126.08 -1.57
N GLY A 358 -15.27 -125.88 -2.35
CA GLY A 358 -14.59 -127.03 -2.98
C GLY A 358 -15.26 -127.81 -4.15
N SER A 359 -15.93 -127.16 -5.10
CA SER A 359 -16.20 -127.74 -6.43
C SER A 359 -15.72 -126.81 -7.55
N THR A 360 -14.74 -127.26 -8.36
CA THR A 360 -13.93 -126.42 -9.26
C THR A 360 -14.50 -126.28 -10.67
N ILE A 361 -14.38 -125.07 -11.21
CA ILE A 361 -14.50 -124.73 -12.64
C ILE A 361 -13.26 -125.29 -13.38
N VAL A 362 -13.45 -125.95 -14.54
CA VAL A 362 -12.35 -126.40 -15.41
C VAL A 362 -12.21 -125.49 -16.65
N ASN A 363 -10.96 -125.27 -17.11
CA ASN A 363 -10.56 -124.58 -18.36
C ASN A 363 -10.69 -123.04 -18.38
N ILE A 364 -9.91 -122.35 -17.53
CA ILE A 364 -9.87 -120.88 -17.53
C ILE A 364 -8.94 -120.38 -18.65
N GLY A 365 -9.51 -119.73 -19.68
CA GLY A 365 -8.74 -119.00 -20.71
C GLY A 365 -8.03 -119.87 -21.76
N GLY A 366 -8.37 -121.17 -21.87
CA GLY A 366 -7.82 -122.07 -22.90
C GLY A 366 -6.43 -122.64 -22.58
N THR A 367 -5.94 -122.50 -21.34
CA THR A 367 -4.61 -122.94 -20.92
C THR A 367 -4.56 -124.34 -20.32
N GLY A 368 -5.72 -124.96 -20.05
CA GLY A 368 -5.82 -126.32 -19.47
C GLY A 368 -5.69 -126.39 -17.94
N GLU A 369 -5.48 -125.27 -17.25
CA GLU A 369 -5.20 -125.24 -15.81
C GLU A 369 -6.43 -124.91 -14.94
N THR A 370 -6.40 -125.35 -13.67
CA THR A 370 -7.52 -125.28 -12.70
C THR A 370 -7.35 -124.22 -11.61
N ASN A 371 -6.24 -123.47 -11.63
CA ASN A 371 -6.08 -122.27 -10.81
C ASN A 371 -5.23 -121.20 -11.53
N ILE A 372 -5.46 -119.94 -11.16
CA ILE A 372 -4.85 -118.75 -11.80
C ILE A 372 -3.33 -118.68 -11.56
N ASN A 373 -2.82 -119.25 -10.47
CA ASN A 373 -1.43 -119.09 -10.05
C ASN A 373 -0.46 -119.89 -10.94
N ASP A 374 -0.87 -121.06 -11.41
CA ASP A 374 -0.07 -121.90 -12.30
C ASP A 374 -0.13 -121.42 -13.77
N ALA A 375 -1.23 -120.79 -14.19
CA ALA A 375 -1.33 -120.09 -15.47
C ALA A 375 -0.40 -118.85 -15.57
N ILE A 376 -0.10 -118.19 -14.44
CA ILE A 376 0.77 -117.01 -14.37
C ILE A 376 2.27 -117.37 -14.35
N LYS A 377 2.67 -118.55 -13.83
CA LYS A 377 4.08 -119.01 -13.84
C LYS A 377 4.64 -119.24 -15.25
N SER A 378 3.80 -119.58 -16.23
CA SER A 378 4.17 -119.77 -17.64
C SER A 378 4.62 -118.46 -18.34
N ILE A 379 4.20 -117.29 -17.84
CA ILE A 379 4.42 -115.98 -18.46
C ILE A 379 5.71 -115.28 -17.93
N ASN A 380 6.18 -115.62 -16.72
CA ASN A 380 7.29 -114.91 -16.04
C ASN A 380 8.72 -115.26 -16.48
N GLN A 381 8.93 -116.10 -17.51
CA GLN A 381 10.27 -116.36 -18.07
C GLN A 381 10.64 -115.47 -19.29
N LYS A 382 9.86 -114.42 -19.59
CA LYS A 382 10.15 -113.44 -20.65
C LYS A 382 10.24 -112.01 -20.11
N ALA A 383 11.47 -111.48 -20.06
CA ALA A 383 11.87 -110.07 -20.08
C ALA A 383 12.07 -109.30 -18.75
N GLY A 384 13.33 -109.20 -18.33
CA GLY A 384 13.88 -108.00 -17.69
C GLY A 384 14.49 -107.04 -18.71
N GLN A 385 14.42 -105.72 -18.49
CA GLN A 385 15.26 -104.67 -19.09
C GLN A 385 14.98 -103.23 -18.58
N HIS A 386 16.07 -102.47 -18.34
CA HIS A 386 16.28 -100.99 -18.31
C HIS A 386 16.26 -100.17 -17.01
N THR A 387 17.36 -99.40 -16.82
CA THR A 387 17.38 -98.04 -16.24
C THR A 387 17.80 -97.04 -17.33
N THR A 388 17.18 -95.86 -17.36
CA THR A 388 17.52 -94.75 -18.28
C THR A 388 17.75 -93.47 -17.48
N VAL A 389 18.70 -92.63 -17.91
CA VAL A 389 18.93 -91.27 -17.36
C VAL A 389 19.08 -90.30 -18.52
N LYS A 390 18.32 -89.19 -18.51
CA LYS A 390 18.41 -88.07 -19.48
C LYS A 390 18.82 -86.80 -18.73
N ALA A 391 19.79 -86.06 -19.27
CA ALA A 391 20.15 -84.74 -18.74
C ALA A 391 19.04 -83.71 -19.06
N GLY A 392 18.72 -82.85 -18.09
CA GLY A 392 17.84 -81.69 -18.26
C GLY A 392 18.59 -80.45 -18.76
N GLN A 393 17.86 -79.38 -19.13
CA GLN A 393 18.37 -78.24 -19.90
C GLN A 393 19.59 -77.47 -19.32
N ASN A 394 19.83 -77.48 -18.00
CA ASN A 394 20.95 -76.78 -17.34
C ASN A 394 21.99 -77.74 -16.72
N MET A 395 21.89 -79.05 -17.01
CA MET A 395 22.71 -80.09 -16.40
C MET A 395 23.55 -80.79 -17.46
N LYS A 396 24.83 -80.99 -17.18
CA LYS A 396 25.74 -81.84 -17.94
C LYS A 396 25.95 -83.15 -17.19
N VAL A 397 25.67 -84.27 -17.83
CA VAL A 397 25.90 -85.62 -17.29
C VAL A 397 26.97 -86.31 -18.13
N VAL A 398 28.07 -86.73 -17.50
CA VAL A 398 29.18 -87.44 -18.16
C VAL A 398 29.32 -88.82 -17.52
N ALA A 399 29.30 -89.87 -18.34
CA ALA A 399 29.47 -91.24 -17.88
C ALA A 399 30.96 -91.61 -17.77
N SER A 400 31.31 -92.31 -16.70
CA SER A 400 32.62 -92.94 -16.48
C SER A 400 32.42 -94.35 -15.89
N THR A 401 33.50 -95.13 -15.81
CA THR A 401 33.48 -96.46 -15.18
C THR A 401 34.07 -96.34 -13.78
N ASN A 402 33.34 -96.82 -12.77
CA ASN A 402 33.86 -96.82 -11.39
C ASN A 402 34.82 -97.99 -11.15
N SER A 403 35.46 -97.99 -9.99
CA SER A 403 36.47 -98.96 -9.59
C SER A 403 35.99 -100.43 -9.50
N THR A 404 34.69 -100.72 -9.66
CA THR A 404 34.09 -102.08 -9.61
C THR A 404 33.41 -102.52 -10.90
N GLY A 405 33.53 -101.76 -12.00
CA GLY A 405 33.06 -102.15 -13.33
C GLY A 405 31.61 -101.79 -13.65
N GLY A 406 30.91 -101.06 -12.77
CA GLY A 406 29.59 -100.48 -13.04
C GLY A 406 29.68 -99.10 -13.70
N THR A 407 28.60 -98.66 -14.36
CA THR A 407 28.50 -97.31 -14.95
C THR A 407 28.26 -96.25 -13.86
N GLU A 408 29.10 -95.21 -13.79
CA GLU A 408 28.99 -94.05 -12.89
C GLU A 408 28.74 -92.76 -13.68
N TYR A 409 27.89 -91.87 -13.17
CA TYR A 409 27.51 -90.63 -13.86
C TYR A 409 27.86 -89.40 -13.02
N THR A 410 28.79 -88.56 -13.50
CA THR A 410 29.13 -87.26 -12.88
C THR A 410 28.19 -86.18 -13.40
N VAL A 411 27.57 -85.43 -12.49
CA VAL A 411 26.55 -84.41 -12.79
C VAL A 411 27.04 -83.01 -12.37
N ALA A 412 27.11 -82.06 -13.31
CA ALA A 412 27.49 -80.67 -13.08
C ALA A 412 26.53 -79.70 -13.79
N THR A 413 26.50 -78.42 -13.38
CA THR A 413 25.79 -77.36 -14.11
C THR A 413 26.58 -76.93 -15.35
N THR A 414 25.89 -76.51 -16.40
CA THR A 414 26.52 -75.89 -17.58
C THR A 414 27.01 -74.47 -17.25
N ASP A 415 28.03 -73.97 -17.98
CA ASP A 415 28.59 -72.62 -17.77
C ASP A 415 27.56 -71.51 -18.04
N ASP A 416 26.68 -71.73 -19.03
CA ASP A 416 25.47 -70.93 -19.26
C ASP A 416 24.23 -71.71 -18.78
N VAL A 417 23.38 -71.06 -17.99
CA VAL A 417 22.16 -71.66 -17.42
C VAL A 417 20.93 -70.87 -17.88
N THR A 418 19.90 -71.58 -18.34
CA THR A 418 18.62 -71.00 -18.80
C THR A 418 17.52 -71.30 -17.80
N PHE A 419 17.00 -70.28 -17.12
CA PHE A 419 15.87 -70.43 -16.21
C PHE A 419 14.61 -69.79 -16.80
N LYS A 420 13.45 -70.44 -16.66
CA LYS A 420 12.15 -69.83 -17.04
C LYS A 420 11.83 -68.64 -16.13
N ASN A 421 12.04 -68.79 -14.82
CA ASN A 421 11.91 -67.74 -13.80
C ASN A 421 13.08 -67.87 -12.80
N VAL A 422 13.63 -66.75 -12.33
CA VAL A 422 14.61 -66.71 -11.24
C VAL A 422 14.05 -65.86 -10.10
N THR A 423 13.87 -66.46 -8.92
CA THR A 423 13.51 -65.74 -7.68
C THR A 423 14.72 -65.76 -6.75
N ALA A 424 15.48 -64.66 -6.71
CA ALA A 424 16.64 -64.51 -5.83
C ALA A 424 16.38 -63.40 -4.81
N GLN A 425 16.72 -63.61 -3.54
CA GLN A 425 16.57 -62.59 -2.50
C GLN A 425 17.56 -61.44 -2.71
N ASN A 426 18.83 -61.75 -3.00
CA ASN A 426 19.88 -60.78 -3.32
C ASN A 426 20.65 -61.22 -4.58
N ILE A 427 20.89 -60.30 -5.51
CA ILE A 427 21.77 -60.50 -6.68
C ILE A 427 23.03 -59.66 -6.48
N LYS A 428 24.22 -60.30 -6.47
CA LYS A 428 25.53 -59.62 -6.43
C LYS A 428 26.21 -59.76 -7.78
N ALA A 429 26.11 -58.72 -8.62
CA ALA A 429 26.70 -58.66 -9.96
C ALA A 429 27.28 -57.26 -10.22
N ASP A 430 28.37 -57.16 -11.00
CA ASP A 430 28.96 -55.86 -11.41
C ASP A 430 28.09 -55.14 -12.47
N ASN A 431 27.32 -55.89 -13.25
CA ASN A 431 26.33 -55.38 -14.20
C ASN A 431 25.13 -56.34 -14.26
N VAL A 432 23.91 -55.80 -14.23
CA VAL A 432 22.67 -56.55 -14.48
C VAL A 432 21.99 -55.96 -15.70
N THR A 433 21.82 -56.78 -16.75
CA THR A 433 21.13 -56.40 -17.99
C THR A 433 19.84 -57.20 -18.10
N VAL A 434 18.69 -56.51 -18.23
CA VAL A 434 17.37 -57.13 -18.47
C VAL A 434 16.75 -56.44 -19.69
N GLY A 435 16.93 -57.05 -20.86
CA GLY A 435 16.61 -56.37 -22.13
C GLY A 435 17.45 -55.11 -22.30
N ASP A 436 16.80 -53.96 -22.49
CA ASP A 436 17.45 -52.65 -22.69
C ASP A 436 17.82 -51.93 -21.38
N VAL A 437 17.34 -52.43 -20.22
CA VAL A 437 17.60 -51.82 -18.91
C VAL A 437 18.93 -52.34 -18.37
N GLN A 438 19.81 -51.44 -17.92
CA GLN A 438 21.11 -51.77 -17.34
C GLN A 438 21.27 -51.15 -15.96
N ILE A 439 21.72 -51.95 -15.00
CA ILE A 439 22.14 -51.50 -13.66
C ILE A 439 23.64 -51.73 -13.54
N THR A 440 24.41 -50.65 -13.47
CA THR A 440 25.89 -50.65 -13.40
C THR A 440 26.38 -49.87 -12.19
N LYS A 441 27.70 -49.87 -11.94
CA LYS A 441 28.33 -48.99 -10.94
C LYS A 441 28.13 -47.48 -11.22
N ALA A 442 27.80 -47.09 -12.45
CA ALA A 442 27.51 -45.70 -12.81
C ALA A 442 26.05 -45.29 -12.54
N GLY A 443 25.18 -46.23 -12.15
CA GLY A 443 23.75 -45.99 -11.91
C GLY A 443 22.83 -46.83 -12.80
N ILE A 444 21.60 -46.36 -12.95
CA ILE A 444 20.52 -47.04 -13.70
C ILE A 444 20.36 -46.38 -15.07
N ASN A 445 20.46 -47.18 -16.14
CA ASN A 445 20.01 -46.82 -17.47
C ASN A 445 18.70 -47.55 -17.78
N ALA A 446 17.60 -46.80 -17.90
CA ALA A 446 16.27 -47.35 -18.15
C ALA A 446 15.99 -47.71 -19.62
N GLY A 447 16.96 -47.59 -20.53
CA GLY A 447 16.78 -47.99 -21.94
C GLY A 447 15.67 -47.24 -22.66
N ASN A 448 15.53 -45.92 -22.41
CA ASN A 448 14.46 -45.06 -22.91
C ASN A 448 13.03 -45.49 -22.49
N LYS A 449 12.88 -46.25 -21.40
CA LYS A 449 11.58 -46.59 -20.82
C LYS A 449 11.18 -45.60 -19.73
N VAL A 450 9.87 -45.43 -19.53
CA VAL A 450 9.31 -44.69 -18.39
C VAL A 450 9.56 -45.48 -17.11
N ILE A 451 10.03 -44.81 -16.06
CA ILE A 451 10.22 -45.39 -14.73
C ILE A 451 8.99 -45.05 -13.88
N SER A 452 8.15 -46.04 -13.60
CA SER A 452 7.00 -45.91 -12.69
C SER A 452 7.38 -46.27 -11.24
N ASN A 453 6.52 -45.92 -10.28
CA ASN A 453 6.71 -46.19 -8.84
C ASN A 453 7.91 -45.46 -8.19
N VAL A 454 8.27 -44.28 -8.71
CA VAL A 454 9.23 -43.38 -8.07
C VAL A 454 8.50 -42.58 -6.99
N SER A 455 8.79 -42.84 -5.72
CA SER A 455 8.31 -42.04 -4.59
C SER A 455 8.83 -40.59 -4.65
N ASP A 456 8.22 -39.69 -3.88
CA ASP A 456 8.66 -38.30 -3.81
C ASP A 456 10.10 -38.23 -3.27
N GLY A 457 11.02 -37.70 -4.08
CA GLY A 457 12.40 -37.44 -3.67
C GLY A 457 12.53 -36.12 -2.91
N ALA A 458 13.52 -35.97 -2.05
CA ALA A 458 13.76 -34.70 -1.36
C ALA A 458 14.12 -33.57 -2.37
N VAL A 459 13.42 -32.43 -2.30
CA VAL A 459 13.67 -31.25 -3.15
C VAL A 459 14.46 -30.21 -2.37
N ASN A 460 15.79 -30.30 -2.41
CA ASN A 460 16.72 -29.33 -1.82
C ASN A 460 18.05 -29.32 -2.59
N SER A 461 18.92 -28.35 -2.30
CA SER A 461 20.17 -28.11 -3.06
C SER A 461 21.22 -29.23 -2.97
N LEU A 462 21.09 -30.17 -2.03
CA LEU A 462 22.04 -31.27 -1.82
C LEU A 462 21.53 -32.63 -2.31
N SER A 463 20.21 -32.75 -2.55
CA SER A 463 19.57 -33.99 -2.91
C SER A 463 20.14 -34.59 -4.22
N LYS A 464 20.29 -35.91 -4.22
CA LYS A 464 20.65 -36.73 -5.39
C LYS A 464 19.54 -37.72 -5.74
N GLU A 465 18.37 -37.55 -5.14
CA GLU A 465 17.21 -38.42 -5.34
C GLU A 465 16.49 -38.08 -6.65
N ALA A 466 15.82 -39.07 -7.23
CA ALA A 466 14.97 -38.83 -8.40
C ALA A 466 13.67 -38.14 -7.95
N VAL A 467 13.25 -37.10 -8.68
CA VAL A 467 11.94 -36.47 -8.50
C VAL A 467 10.92 -37.11 -9.45
N ASN A 468 9.67 -37.24 -9.01
CA ASN A 468 8.61 -37.81 -9.83
C ASN A 468 7.73 -36.75 -10.51
N GLY A 469 6.84 -37.20 -11.40
CA GLY A 469 5.94 -36.31 -12.13
C GLY A 469 4.97 -35.51 -11.26
N SER A 470 4.61 -36.01 -10.06
CA SER A 470 3.72 -35.30 -9.14
C SER A 470 4.42 -34.09 -8.50
N GLN A 471 5.71 -34.21 -8.19
CA GLN A 471 6.52 -33.11 -7.66
C GLN A 471 6.74 -32.03 -8.72
N LEU A 472 7.02 -32.42 -9.97
CA LEU A 472 7.10 -31.49 -11.10
C LEU A 472 5.75 -30.81 -11.37
N ASN A 473 4.64 -31.56 -11.30
CA ASN A 473 3.30 -31.00 -11.45
C ASN A 473 3.02 -29.95 -10.37
N THR A 474 3.30 -30.25 -9.10
CA THR A 474 3.16 -29.29 -7.98
C THR A 474 3.94 -28.00 -8.24
N SER A 475 5.21 -28.10 -8.68
CA SER A 475 6.01 -26.92 -9.08
C SER A 475 5.35 -26.11 -10.19
N ASN A 476 4.85 -26.77 -11.23
CA ASN A 476 4.18 -26.09 -12.34
C ASN A 476 2.83 -25.47 -11.96
N GLN A 477 2.09 -26.07 -11.00
CA GLN A 477 0.87 -25.47 -10.46
C GLN A 477 1.17 -24.14 -9.73
N TYR A 478 2.29 -24.06 -8.99
CA TYR A 478 2.71 -22.80 -8.36
C TYR A 478 3.00 -21.70 -9.38
N ILE A 479 3.62 -22.02 -10.51
CA ILE A 479 3.85 -21.07 -11.61
C ILE A 479 2.51 -20.53 -12.14
N THR A 480 1.55 -21.42 -12.42
CA THR A 480 0.23 -20.99 -12.94
C THR A 480 -0.58 -20.17 -11.93
N SER A 481 -0.46 -20.50 -10.65
CA SER A 481 -1.09 -19.72 -9.57
C SER A 481 -0.47 -18.32 -9.46
N SER A 482 0.85 -18.21 -9.67
CA SER A 482 1.58 -16.94 -9.63
C SER A 482 1.27 -16.05 -10.83
N LEU A 483 1.04 -16.63 -12.01
CA LEU A 483 0.57 -15.88 -13.17
C LEU A 483 -0.90 -15.46 -12.99
N GLY A 484 -1.75 -16.33 -12.45
CA GLY A 484 -3.19 -16.04 -12.33
C GLY A 484 -3.85 -15.96 -13.71
N GLY A 485 -4.87 -15.10 -13.86
CA GLY A 485 -5.55 -14.88 -15.16
C GLY A 485 -6.15 -16.14 -15.80
N GLY A 486 -6.41 -17.20 -15.03
CA GLY A 486 -6.87 -18.48 -15.57
C GLY A 486 -5.79 -19.33 -16.25
N ALA A 487 -4.50 -19.04 -16.05
CA ALA A 487 -3.42 -19.93 -16.46
C ALA A 487 -3.57 -21.31 -15.81
N LYS A 488 -3.22 -22.36 -16.53
CA LYS A 488 -3.34 -23.76 -16.08
C LYS A 488 -2.15 -24.59 -16.52
N TYR A 489 -1.86 -25.66 -15.80
CA TYR A 489 -0.90 -26.69 -16.23
C TYR A 489 -1.60 -28.04 -16.16
N GLU A 490 -1.92 -28.60 -17.32
CA GLU A 490 -2.65 -29.86 -17.47
C GLU A 490 -1.97 -30.70 -18.55
N ASN A 491 -1.83 -32.00 -18.30
CA ASN A 491 -1.26 -32.96 -19.25
C ASN A 491 0.12 -32.56 -19.83
N GLY A 492 0.98 -31.97 -18.99
CA GLY A 492 2.34 -31.57 -19.40
C GLY A 492 2.42 -30.26 -20.17
N LYS A 493 1.31 -29.50 -20.28
CA LYS A 493 1.24 -28.27 -21.09
C LYS A 493 0.68 -27.10 -20.29
N PHE A 494 1.31 -25.94 -20.42
CA PHE A 494 0.77 -24.68 -19.92
C PHE A 494 -0.33 -24.15 -20.84
N THR A 495 -1.43 -23.72 -20.24
CA THR A 495 -2.42 -22.82 -20.86
C THR A 495 -2.09 -21.40 -20.41
N ALA A 496 -1.96 -20.49 -21.37
CA ALA A 496 -1.59 -19.11 -21.11
C ALA A 496 -2.65 -18.40 -20.24
N PRO A 497 -2.26 -17.43 -19.39
CA PRO A 497 -3.21 -16.58 -18.69
C PRO A 497 -4.04 -15.75 -19.67
N THR A 498 -5.10 -15.12 -19.17
CA THR A 498 -5.95 -14.17 -19.88
C THR A 498 -6.09 -12.92 -19.01
N TYR A 499 -5.47 -11.83 -19.44
CA TYR A 499 -5.59 -10.51 -18.80
C TYR A 499 -6.39 -9.59 -19.72
N ASN A 500 -7.43 -8.97 -19.17
CA ASN A 500 -8.26 -8.02 -19.91
C ASN A 500 -7.88 -6.59 -19.51
N VAL A 501 -7.35 -5.82 -20.46
CA VAL A 501 -6.88 -4.45 -20.25
C VAL A 501 -7.39 -3.58 -21.40
N ASN A 502 -8.09 -2.49 -21.10
CA ASN A 502 -8.61 -1.53 -22.09
C ASN A 502 -9.36 -2.18 -23.27
N ASN A 503 -10.31 -3.08 -22.96
CA ASN A 503 -11.08 -3.88 -23.94
C ASN A 503 -10.24 -4.81 -24.85
N GLY A 504 -8.93 -4.95 -24.60
CA GLY A 504 -8.05 -5.94 -25.23
C GLY A 504 -7.81 -7.15 -24.31
N THR A 505 -7.46 -8.29 -24.92
CA THR A 505 -7.13 -9.53 -24.22
C THR A 505 -5.68 -9.91 -24.48
N TYR A 506 -4.93 -10.15 -23.41
CA TYR A 506 -3.49 -10.44 -23.44
C TYR A 506 -3.18 -11.75 -22.72
N ASN A 507 -2.24 -12.52 -23.24
CA ASN A 507 -1.96 -13.87 -22.76
C ASN A 507 -0.59 -14.02 -22.09
N ASN A 508 0.08 -12.91 -21.83
CA ASN A 508 1.31 -12.84 -21.05
C ASN A 508 1.36 -11.51 -20.29
N VAL A 509 2.20 -11.46 -19.26
CA VAL A 509 2.29 -10.31 -18.34
C VAL A 509 2.87 -9.08 -19.04
N GLY A 510 3.88 -9.27 -19.91
CA GLY A 510 4.56 -8.17 -20.59
C GLY A 510 3.62 -7.36 -21.48
N ASP A 511 2.84 -8.04 -22.31
CA ASP A 511 1.90 -7.36 -23.22
C ASP A 511 0.76 -6.68 -22.47
N ALA A 512 0.24 -7.31 -21.40
CA ALA A 512 -0.80 -6.71 -20.56
C ALA A 512 -0.32 -5.42 -19.87
N LEU A 513 0.91 -5.42 -19.35
CA LEU A 513 1.54 -4.23 -18.78
C LEU A 513 1.83 -3.17 -19.84
N GLY A 514 2.27 -3.59 -21.04
CA GLY A 514 2.45 -2.69 -22.18
C GLY A 514 1.16 -1.99 -22.59
N ALA A 515 0.03 -2.73 -22.62
CA ALA A 515 -1.29 -2.18 -22.91
C ALA A 515 -1.78 -1.20 -21.84
N LEU A 516 -1.56 -1.51 -20.55
CA LEU A 516 -1.89 -0.62 -19.44
C LEU A 516 -1.07 0.68 -19.52
N ASN A 517 0.22 0.56 -19.84
CA ASN A 517 1.10 1.71 -20.05
C ASN A 517 0.60 2.61 -21.19
N GLN A 518 0.22 2.02 -22.33
CA GLN A 518 -0.35 2.78 -23.45
C GLN A 518 -1.67 3.47 -23.07
N ALA A 519 -2.57 2.77 -22.38
CA ALA A 519 -3.82 3.38 -21.91
C ALA A 519 -3.58 4.58 -20.98
N ASN A 520 -2.54 4.51 -20.15
CA ASN A 520 -2.14 5.62 -19.28
C ASN A 520 -1.56 6.81 -20.06
N ILE A 521 -0.75 6.55 -21.10
CA ILE A 521 -0.24 7.58 -22.02
C ILE A 521 -1.41 8.26 -22.75
N ASP A 522 -2.36 7.47 -23.26
CA ASP A 522 -3.54 8.00 -23.97
C ASP A 522 -4.43 8.85 -23.07
N LEU A 523 -4.57 8.47 -21.79
CA LEU A 523 -5.28 9.27 -20.80
C LEU A 523 -4.56 10.61 -20.55
N GLY A 524 -3.23 10.58 -20.39
CA GLY A 524 -2.41 11.79 -20.27
C GLY A 524 -2.62 12.75 -21.44
N ASN A 525 -2.54 12.24 -22.67
CA ASN A 525 -2.76 13.01 -23.89
C ASN A 525 -4.18 13.62 -23.97
N LYS A 526 -5.20 12.85 -23.58
CA LYS A 526 -6.60 13.36 -23.54
C LYS A 526 -6.76 14.47 -22.52
N ILE A 527 -6.16 14.34 -21.34
CA ILE A 527 -6.20 15.38 -20.30
C ILE A 527 -5.49 16.65 -20.80
N GLU A 528 -4.32 16.51 -21.42
CA GLU A 528 -3.58 17.64 -22.01
C GLU A 528 -4.41 18.35 -23.09
N GLN A 529 -5.06 17.59 -23.98
CA GLN A 529 -5.95 18.14 -25.00
C GLN A 529 -7.17 18.87 -24.41
N VAL A 530 -7.75 18.34 -23.33
CA VAL A 530 -8.85 19.01 -22.61
C VAL A 530 -8.39 20.34 -22.01
N PHE A 531 -7.19 20.39 -21.42
CA PHE A 531 -6.61 21.65 -20.93
C PHE A 531 -6.35 22.65 -22.06
N TYR A 532 -5.74 22.23 -23.18
CA TYR A 532 -5.54 23.10 -24.34
C TYR A 532 -6.86 23.67 -24.88
N ASN A 533 -7.88 22.81 -25.08
CA ASN A 533 -9.18 23.26 -25.57
C ASN A 533 -9.88 24.19 -24.58
N THR A 534 -9.72 23.96 -23.27
CA THR A 534 -10.29 24.81 -22.23
C THR A 534 -9.61 26.16 -22.20
N ASN A 535 -8.28 26.21 -22.26
CA ASN A 535 -7.52 27.46 -22.30
C ASN A 535 -7.85 28.28 -23.55
N ASN A 536 -7.86 27.66 -24.74
CA ASN A 536 -8.26 28.35 -25.98
C ASN A 536 -9.68 28.94 -25.90
N ARG A 537 -10.61 28.23 -25.23
CA ARG A 537 -11.98 28.73 -25.01
C ARG A 537 -12.00 29.89 -24.02
N ILE A 538 -11.16 29.85 -22.98
CA ILE A 538 -11.01 30.94 -22.01
C ILE A 538 -10.41 32.17 -22.71
N ASP A 539 -9.34 32.03 -23.48
CA ASP A 539 -8.73 33.12 -24.23
C ASP A 539 -9.72 33.75 -25.22
N SER A 540 -10.47 32.94 -25.97
CA SER A 540 -11.52 33.44 -26.86
C SER A 540 -12.66 34.13 -26.11
N LEU A 541 -12.98 33.68 -24.89
CA LEU A 541 -13.97 34.33 -24.04
C LEU A 541 -13.45 35.67 -23.52
N GLU A 542 -12.20 35.74 -23.06
CA GLU A 542 -11.55 36.99 -22.63
C GLU A 542 -11.49 38.02 -23.77
N GLU A 543 -11.13 37.61 -24.98
CA GLU A 543 -11.14 38.48 -26.16
C GLU A 543 -12.55 39.00 -26.49
N LYS A 544 -13.55 38.11 -26.55
CA LYS A 544 -14.95 38.49 -26.85
C LYS A 544 -15.55 39.39 -25.78
N MET A 545 -15.26 39.14 -24.50
CA MET A 545 -15.69 40.00 -23.40
C MET A 545 -15.01 41.36 -23.47
N SER A 546 -13.70 41.39 -23.70
CA SER A 546 -12.91 42.63 -23.84
C SER A 546 -13.43 43.50 -24.98
N ALA A 547 -13.70 42.89 -26.14
CA ALA A 547 -14.28 43.57 -27.29
C ALA A 547 -15.73 44.03 -27.06
N GLY A 548 -16.52 43.28 -26.28
CA GLY A 548 -17.85 43.71 -25.83
C GLY A 548 -17.80 44.94 -24.91
N ILE A 549 -16.83 44.99 -23.98
CA ILE A 549 -16.58 46.15 -23.12
C ILE A 549 -16.14 47.35 -23.96
N ALA A 550 -15.20 47.15 -24.90
CA ALA A 550 -14.78 48.20 -25.83
C ALA A 550 -15.95 48.72 -26.67
N ALA A 551 -16.84 47.84 -27.16
CA ALA A 551 -18.03 48.22 -27.91
C ALA A 551 -19.02 49.03 -27.06
N ASN A 552 -19.22 48.67 -25.79
CA ASN A 552 -20.04 49.46 -24.89
C ASN A 552 -19.41 50.84 -24.60
N ALA A 553 -18.09 50.90 -24.41
CA ALA A 553 -17.37 52.16 -24.22
C ALA A 553 -17.41 53.07 -25.46
N ALA A 554 -17.45 52.50 -26.68
CA ALA A 554 -17.57 53.24 -27.94
C ALA A 554 -18.97 53.85 -28.15
N LEU A 555 -19.96 53.49 -27.34
CA LEU A 555 -21.32 54.03 -27.45
C LEU A 555 -21.47 55.35 -26.68
N GLU A 556 -21.09 56.43 -27.35
CA GLU A 556 -21.23 57.81 -26.86
C GLU A 556 -22.68 58.30 -26.82
N GLN A 557 -22.98 59.25 -25.93
CA GLN A 557 -24.31 59.84 -25.83
C GLN A 557 -24.51 60.92 -26.90
N ALA A 558 -25.45 60.71 -27.82
CA ALA A 558 -25.76 61.71 -28.84
C ALA A 558 -26.34 63.01 -28.22
N PRO A 559 -25.90 64.21 -28.66
CA PRO A 559 -26.32 65.48 -28.07
C PRO A 559 -27.85 65.65 -28.01
N TYR A 560 -28.36 66.24 -26.94
CA TYR A 560 -29.80 66.48 -26.78
C TYR A 560 -30.22 67.78 -27.47
N VAL A 561 -30.89 67.70 -28.62
CA VAL A 561 -31.30 68.88 -29.39
C VAL A 561 -32.79 68.77 -29.77
N PRO A 562 -33.69 69.61 -29.22
CA PRO A 562 -35.14 69.55 -29.50
C PRO A 562 -35.48 69.56 -30.99
N GLY A 563 -36.41 68.67 -31.37
CA GLY A 563 -36.91 68.48 -32.74
C GLY A 563 -35.92 67.91 -33.77
N LYS A 564 -34.63 67.75 -33.41
CA LYS A 564 -33.61 67.22 -34.32
C LYS A 564 -33.32 65.74 -34.06
N VAL A 565 -32.71 65.10 -35.06
CA VAL A 565 -31.98 63.83 -34.89
C VAL A 565 -30.53 64.19 -34.72
N SER A 566 -29.90 63.73 -33.65
CA SER A 566 -28.47 63.87 -33.41
C SER A 566 -27.76 62.52 -33.59
N LEU A 567 -26.52 62.61 -34.04
CA LEU A 567 -25.62 61.49 -34.30
C LEU A 567 -24.36 61.68 -33.46
N ALA A 568 -23.93 60.64 -32.76
CA ALA A 568 -22.62 60.54 -32.14
C ALA A 568 -21.92 59.27 -32.65
N VAL A 569 -20.62 59.40 -32.92
CA VAL A 569 -19.73 58.30 -33.28
C VAL A 569 -18.62 58.27 -32.25
N GLY A 570 -18.39 57.11 -31.65
CA GLY A 570 -17.35 56.91 -30.65
C GLY A 570 -16.45 55.73 -31.01
N ALA A 571 -15.24 55.73 -30.47
CA ALA A 571 -14.31 54.63 -30.55
C ALA A 571 -13.94 54.21 -29.13
N GLY A 572 -13.85 52.90 -28.90
CA GLY A 572 -13.48 52.31 -27.62
C GLY A 572 -12.26 51.42 -27.79
N TYR A 573 -11.35 51.45 -26.81
CA TYR A 573 -10.22 50.53 -26.74
C TYR A 573 -10.15 49.96 -25.33
N TYR A 574 -10.14 48.64 -25.22
CA TYR A 574 -10.00 47.95 -23.94
C TYR A 574 -9.33 46.60 -24.14
N ASN A 575 -8.27 46.34 -23.36
CA ASN A 575 -7.53 45.07 -23.33
C ASN A 575 -7.18 44.52 -24.73
N SER A 576 -6.46 45.33 -25.53
CA SER A 576 -6.05 45.02 -26.91
C SER A 576 -7.17 44.83 -27.93
N GLN A 577 -8.42 45.10 -27.56
CA GLN A 577 -9.56 45.10 -28.46
C GLN A 577 -10.02 46.52 -28.75
N ASN A 578 -10.37 46.78 -30.01
CA ASN A 578 -10.87 48.07 -30.49
C ASN A 578 -12.36 47.93 -30.81
N ALA A 579 -13.12 49.02 -30.76
CA ALA A 579 -14.51 49.01 -31.16
C ALA A 579 -14.95 50.37 -31.70
N VAL A 580 -15.98 50.36 -32.53
CA VAL A 580 -16.61 51.57 -33.06
C VAL A 580 -18.11 51.50 -32.78
N GLY A 581 -18.66 52.59 -32.27
CA GLY A 581 -20.06 52.73 -31.90
C GLY A 581 -20.70 53.92 -32.57
N VAL A 582 -21.96 53.76 -32.95
CA VAL A 582 -22.80 54.84 -33.48
C VAL A 582 -24.06 54.93 -32.64
N THR A 583 -24.36 56.13 -32.16
CA THR A 583 -25.59 56.43 -31.42
C THR A 583 -26.39 57.50 -32.14
N LEU A 584 -27.67 57.21 -32.37
CA LEU A 584 -28.67 58.14 -32.85
C LEU A 584 -29.59 58.51 -31.69
N ARG A 585 -29.98 59.78 -31.62
CA ARG A 585 -31.03 60.24 -30.70
C ARG A 585 -32.03 61.09 -31.45
N LYS A 586 -33.32 60.76 -31.31
CA LYS A 586 -34.43 61.62 -31.72
C LYS A 586 -35.03 62.24 -30.47
N THR A 587 -34.98 63.56 -30.39
CA THR A 587 -35.64 64.34 -29.33
C THR A 587 -36.95 64.92 -29.87
N ALA A 588 -38.00 64.88 -29.05
CA ALA A 588 -39.29 65.48 -29.38
C ALA A 588 -39.17 67.00 -29.57
N ASP A 589 -40.07 67.60 -30.36
CA ASP A 589 -40.06 69.04 -30.63
C ASP A 589 -40.22 69.88 -29.35
N ASN A 590 -40.99 69.37 -28.38
CA ASN A 590 -41.16 69.99 -27.07
C ASN A 590 -40.00 69.78 -26.09
N GLY A 591 -38.97 69.02 -26.49
CA GLY A 591 -37.80 68.75 -25.67
C GLY A 591 -38.09 68.01 -24.36
N ARG A 592 -39.24 67.32 -24.20
CA ARG A 592 -39.59 66.61 -22.95
C ARG A 592 -39.33 65.09 -22.97
N TRP A 593 -39.09 64.51 -24.14
CA TRP A 593 -38.64 63.12 -24.25
C TRP A 593 -37.68 62.93 -25.43
N SER A 594 -36.81 61.93 -25.32
CA SER A 594 -35.97 61.48 -26.41
C SER A 594 -35.87 59.96 -26.45
N LEU A 595 -35.78 59.43 -27.67
CA LEU A 595 -35.45 58.04 -27.96
C LEU A 595 -33.99 58.00 -28.42
N THR A 596 -33.18 57.20 -27.74
CA THR A 596 -31.77 56.96 -28.08
C THR A 596 -31.61 55.52 -28.53
N SER A 597 -31.01 55.31 -29.70
CA SER A 597 -30.68 53.99 -30.23
C SER A 597 -29.20 53.99 -30.62
N GLY A 598 -28.44 53.02 -30.14
CA GLY A 598 -27.03 52.88 -30.51
C GLY A 598 -26.67 51.45 -30.87
N ALA A 599 -25.71 51.30 -31.77
CA ALA A 599 -25.12 50.02 -32.13
C ALA A 599 -23.61 50.15 -32.16
N ALA A 600 -22.89 49.16 -31.66
CA ALA A 600 -21.44 49.10 -31.68
C ALA A 600 -20.95 47.71 -32.07
N ILE A 601 -19.79 47.69 -32.70
CA ILE A 601 -19.09 46.46 -33.10
C ILE A 601 -17.65 46.53 -32.58
N GLY A 602 -17.21 45.45 -31.95
CA GLY A 602 -15.82 45.27 -31.52
C GLY A 602 -14.98 44.57 -32.58
N SER A 603 -13.66 44.58 -32.40
CA SER A 603 -12.69 43.84 -33.23
C SER A 603 -12.87 42.33 -33.16
N GLN A 604 -13.50 41.84 -32.09
CA GLN A 604 -13.94 40.46 -31.91
C GLN A 604 -15.36 40.42 -31.31
N GLY A 605 -16.17 39.41 -31.62
CA GLY A 605 -17.52 39.25 -31.04
C GLY A 605 -18.67 39.82 -31.88
N GLY A 606 -19.89 39.77 -31.32
CA GLY A 606 -21.13 40.17 -31.98
C GLY A 606 -21.46 41.65 -31.82
N ALA A 607 -22.44 42.13 -32.60
CA ALA A 607 -22.92 43.50 -32.47
C ALA A 607 -23.65 43.73 -31.14
N LEU A 608 -23.32 44.83 -30.45
CA LEU A 608 -24.02 45.29 -29.26
C LEU A 608 -25.03 46.36 -29.67
N VAL A 609 -26.28 46.21 -29.25
CA VAL A 609 -27.36 47.16 -29.54
C VAL A 609 -27.96 47.65 -28.23
N ARG A 610 -28.13 48.97 -28.11
CA ARG A 610 -28.81 49.61 -26.99
C ARG A 610 -29.96 50.48 -27.48
N VAL A 611 -31.07 50.45 -26.75
CA VAL A 611 -32.20 51.37 -26.95
C VAL A 611 -32.61 51.91 -25.58
N GLY A 612 -32.74 53.22 -25.47
CA GLY A 612 -33.12 53.89 -24.23
C GLY A 612 -34.10 55.03 -24.51
N VAL A 613 -35.04 55.23 -23.60
CA VAL A 613 -35.96 56.37 -23.60
C VAL A 613 -35.61 57.22 -22.39
N SER A 614 -35.54 58.54 -22.60
CA SER A 614 -35.31 59.50 -21.51
C SER A 614 -36.42 60.54 -21.56
N THR A 615 -36.95 60.92 -20.39
CA THR A 615 -38.00 61.93 -20.26
C THR A 615 -37.65 62.89 -19.12
N VAL A 616 -38.14 64.12 -19.21
CA VAL A 616 -38.01 65.14 -18.16
C VAL A 616 -39.32 65.19 -17.39
N LEU A 617 -39.25 64.98 -16.08
CA LEU A 617 -40.38 65.06 -15.15
C LEU A 617 -40.26 66.37 -14.35
N ASP A 618 -41.38 67.05 -14.13
CA ASP A 618 -41.46 68.32 -13.41
C ASP A 618 -41.46 68.13 -11.88
#